data_AF-A0A835TXX9-F1
#
_entry.id   AF-A0A835TXX9-F1
#
_cell.length_a   1.000
_cell.length_b   1.000
_cell.length_c   1.000
_cell.angle_alpha   90.00
_cell.angle_beta   90.00
_cell.angle_gamma   90.00
#
_symmetry.space_group_name_H-M   'P 1'
#
loop_
_entity.id
_entity.type
_entity.pdbx_description
1 polymer ?
#
loop_
_entity_poly.entity_id
_entity_poly.type
_entity_poly.pdbx_seq_one_letter_code
_entity_poly.pdbx_strand_id
1 'polypeptide(L)'
;MWLILWRSPLFPPVLQVPELVASWDLRLTLWVLSFASMVVQMEGQVYSPTVNTHYGKLRGVRVPLPSEILGPVDQYLGVPYAAPPIGEKRFMPPEPPPSWSGIRNATHFSPVCPQNIHNAVPEIMLPIWFTSNLDIVATYIQDPNEDCLYLNIYIPTEDGESPLG
;
A
#
# COMPACT_ATOMS: atom_id res chain seq x y z
N MET A 1 -57.83 8.99 69.31
CA MET A 1 -57.08 8.31 70.39
C MET A 1 -56.08 7.39 69.72
N TRP A 2 -54.85 7.87 69.41
CA TRP A 2 -53.62 7.56 70.18
C TRP A 2 -53.46 6.03 70.37
N LEU A 3 -52.51 5.30 69.80
CA LEU A 3 -51.06 5.54 69.74
C LEU A 3 -50.37 4.72 68.64
N ILE A 4 -49.31 5.33 68.12
CA ILE A 4 -48.26 4.75 67.29
C ILE A 4 -47.39 3.82 68.15
N LEU A 5 -47.17 2.58 67.70
CA LEU A 5 -46.03 1.76 68.11
C LEU A 5 -45.23 1.41 66.86
N TRP A 6 -44.17 2.18 66.62
CA TRP A 6 -43.23 2.00 65.53
C TRP A 6 -42.34 0.80 65.86
N ARG A 7 -42.55 -0.31 65.14
CA ARG A 7 -41.68 -1.50 65.19
C ARG A 7 -40.49 -1.22 64.27
N SER A 8 -39.29 -1.20 64.84
CA SER A 8 -38.02 -1.09 64.10
C SER A 8 -37.92 -2.16 63.00
N PRO A 9 -37.50 -1.83 61.77
CA PRO A 9 -37.17 -2.85 60.79
C PRO A 9 -35.80 -3.44 61.16
N LEU A 10 -35.76 -4.77 61.32
CA LEU A 10 -34.53 -5.54 61.34
C LEU A 10 -33.80 -5.33 60.01
N PHE A 11 -32.68 -4.64 60.03
CA PHE A 11 -31.75 -4.59 58.90
C PHE A 11 -31.16 -6.00 58.68
N PRO A 12 -31.14 -6.53 57.45
CA PRO A 12 -30.42 -7.77 57.14
C PRO A 12 -28.90 -7.54 57.23
N PRO A 13 -28.10 -8.61 57.42
CA PRO A 13 -26.66 -8.48 57.51
C PRO A 13 -26.10 -7.95 56.18
N VAL A 14 -25.16 -7.00 56.30
CA VAL A 14 -24.33 -6.51 55.21
C VAL A 14 -23.67 -7.70 54.52
N LEU A 15 -23.96 -7.90 53.23
CA LEU A 15 -23.20 -8.83 52.40
C LEU A 15 -21.77 -8.29 52.34
N GLN A 16 -20.83 -8.96 53.01
CA GLN A 16 -19.40 -8.71 52.80
C GLN A 16 -19.05 -9.12 51.37
N VAL A 17 -18.90 -8.12 50.50
CA VAL A 17 -18.27 -8.29 49.20
C VAL A 17 -16.79 -8.59 49.49
N PRO A 18 -16.23 -9.71 49.01
CA PRO A 18 -14.80 -9.93 49.16
C PRO A 18 -14.08 -8.85 48.36
N GLU A 19 -13.24 -8.07 49.04
CA GLU A 19 -12.26 -7.21 48.39
C GLU A 19 -11.39 -8.10 47.51
N LEU A 20 -11.64 -8.07 46.19
CA LEU A 20 -10.78 -8.66 45.17
C LEU A 20 -9.50 -7.82 45.07
N VAL A 21 -8.66 -7.86 46.10
CA VAL A 21 -7.26 -7.45 46.03
C VAL A 21 -6.44 -8.66 45.60
N ALA A 22 -6.58 -9.04 44.33
CA ALA A 22 -5.66 -9.98 43.68
C ALA A 22 -4.79 -9.17 42.71
N SER A 23 -3.58 -8.90 43.17
CA SER A 23 -2.46 -8.24 42.49
C SER A 23 -2.46 -8.42 40.97
N TRP A 24 -2.61 -7.30 40.26
CA TRP A 24 -2.22 -7.23 38.85
C TRP A 24 -0.71 -7.34 38.85
N ASP A 25 -0.19 -8.55 38.62
CA ASP A 25 1.26 -8.75 38.56
C ASP A 25 1.77 -7.97 37.34
N LEU A 26 2.32 -6.78 37.59
CA LEU A 26 2.85 -5.88 36.57
C LEU A 26 3.84 -6.61 35.66
N ARG A 27 4.53 -7.64 36.18
CA ARG A 27 5.45 -8.44 35.37
C ARG A 27 4.71 -9.28 34.35
N LEU A 28 3.56 -9.82 34.74
CA LEU A 28 2.73 -10.69 33.91
C LEU A 28 1.95 -9.85 32.88
N THR A 29 1.47 -8.66 33.25
CA THR A 29 0.87 -7.73 32.28
C THR A 29 1.91 -7.18 31.30
N LEU A 30 3.12 -6.84 31.76
CA LEU A 30 4.22 -6.45 30.88
C LEU A 30 4.65 -7.61 29.97
N TRP A 31 4.66 -8.85 30.46
CA TRP A 31 4.92 -10.04 29.64
C TRP A 31 3.86 -10.24 28.58
N VAL A 32 2.58 -10.16 28.95
CA VAL A 32 1.46 -10.31 28.00
C VAL A 32 1.46 -9.19 26.97
N LEU A 33 1.71 -7.93 27.38
CA LEU A 33 1.82 -6.81 26.45
C LEU A 33 3.05 -6.93 25.54
N SER A 34 4.19 -7.38 26.05
CA SER A 34 5.39 -7.65 25.25
C SER A 34 5.16 -8.78 24.25
N PHE A 35 4.48 -9.86 24.67
CA PHE A 35 4.17 -10.99 23.81
C PHE A 35 3.13 -10.61 22.75
N ALA A 36 2.08 -9.87 23.12
CA ALA A 36 1.11 -9.32 22.18
C ALA A 36 1.75 -8.37 21.15
N SER A 37 2.68 -7.51 21.57
CA SER A 37 3.46 -6.65 20.68
C SER A 37 4.31 -7.46 19.68
N MET A 38 4.88 -8.59 20.12
CA MET A 38 5.68 -9.47 19.26
C MET A 38 4.80 -10.22 18.23
N VAL A 39 3.58 -10.59 18.61
CA VAL A 39 2.61 -11.21 17.70
C VAL A 39 2.12 -10.23 16.62
N VAL A 40 2.05 -8.93 16.90
CA VAL A 40 1.63 -7.89 15.94
C VAL A 40 2.69 -7.61 14.85
N GLN A 41 3.95 -8.02 15.03
CA GLN A 41 5.05 -7.68 14.12
C GLN A 41 5.22 -8.62 12.90
N MET A 42 4.21 -9.41 12.53
CA MET A 42 4.22 -10.18 11.28
C MET A 42 3.93 -9.27 10.08
N GLU A 43 4.78 -8.28 9.84
CA GLU A 43 4.81 -7.59 8.54
C GLU A 43 5.37 -8.58 7.51
N GLY A 44 4.54 -8.94 6.53
CA GLY A 44 4.97 -9.74 5.39
C GLY A 44 6.21 -9.10 4.76
N GLN A 45 7.30 -9.87 4.66
CA GLN A 45 8.55 -9.39 4.10
C GLN A 45 8.34 -8.98 2.64
N VAL A 46 8.26 -7.67 2.37
CA VAL A 46 8.19 -7.13 1.02
C VAL A 46 9.56 -7.29 0.37
N TYR A 47 9.70 -8.30 -0.48
CA TYR A 47 10.93 -8.50 -1.25
C TYR A 47 11.12 -7.36 -2.26
N SER A 48 12.30 -6.73 -2.23
CA SER A 48 12.63 -5.56 -3.07
C SER A 48 13.76 -5.89 -4.05
N PRO A 49 13.45 -6.46 -5.23
CA PRO A 49 14.47 -6.84 -6.20
C PRO A 49 15.22 -5.61 -6.71
N THR A 50 16.53 -5.76 -6.94
CA THR A 50 17.38 -4.70 -7.49
C THR A 50 18.01 -5.17 -8.80
N VAL A 51 17.88 -4.37 -9.85
CA VAL A 51 18.44 -4.66 -11.18
C VAL A 51 19.38 -3.55 -11.62
N ASN A 52 20.38 -3.90 -12.41
CA ASN A 52 21.29 -2.95 -13.02
C ASN A 52 20.84 -2.63 -14.44
N THR A 53 20.77 -1.35 -14.80
CA THR A 53 20.52 -0.89 -16.17
C THR A 53 21.75 -0.18 -16.71
N HIS A 54 21.72 0.23 -17.99
CA HIS A 54 22.76 1.09 -18.57
C HIS A 54 22.86 2.47 -17.90
N TYR A 55 21.79 2.96 -17.26
CA TYR A 55 21.70 4.32 -16.70
C TYR A 55 21.85 4.35 -15.16
N GLY A 56 21.80 3.19 -14.50
CA GLY A 56 21.90 3.08 -13.04
C GLY A 56 21.12 1.90 -12.47
N LYS A 57 21.16 1.74 -11.15
CA LYS A 57 20.44 0.65 -10.45
C LYS A 57 19.01 1.05 -10.14
N LEU A 58 18.09 0.11 -10.31
CA LEU A 58 16.67 0.24 -9.97
C LEU A 58 16.31 -0.73 -8.85
N ARG A 59 15.45 -0.29 -7.93
CA ARG A 59 14.79 -1.14 -6.93
C ARG A 59 13.30 -1.20 -7.21
N GLY A 60 12.81 -2.40 -7.48
CA GLY A 60 11.39 -2.68 -7.66
C GLY A 60 10.74 -3.22 -6.38
N VAL A 61 9.57 -3.83 -6.55
CA VAL A 61 8.85 -4.55 -5.48
C VAL A 61 8.27 -5.85 -6.03
N ARG A 62 8.36 -6.92 -5.25
CA ARG A 62 7.67 -8.19 -5.56
C ARG A 62 6.26 -8.14 -5.00
N VAL A 63 5.28 -8.32 -5.87
CA VAL A 63 3.86 -8.29 -5.52
C VAL A 63 3.23 -9.67 -5.78
N PRO A 64 2.50 -10.24 -4.80
CA PRO A 64 1.73 -11.45 -5.03
C PRO A 64 0.52 -11.14 -5.91
N LEU A 65 0.12 -12.11 -6.72
CA LEU A 65 -1.13 -12.02 -7.50
C LEU A 65 -2.28 -12.63 -6.70
N PRO A 66 -3.53 -12.14 -6.88
CA PRO A 66 -4.73 -12.72 -6.27
C PRO A 66 -5.12 -14.01 -7.00
N SER A 67 -4.21 -14.98 -7.06
CA SER A 67 -4.36 -16.27 -7.72
C SER A 67 -3.53 -17.31 -6.99
N GLU A 68 -4.09 -18.51 -6.82
CA GLU A 68 -3.38 -19.63 -6.19
C GLU A 68 -2.41 -20.33 -7.15
N ILE A 69 -2.58 -20.12 -8.46
CA ILE A 69 -1.81 -20.81 -9.51
C ILE A 69 -0.72 -19.94 -10.14
N LEU A 70 -0.76 -18.62 -9.93
CA LEU A 70 0.22 -17.70 -10.51
C LEU A 70 1.21 -17.28 -9.44
N GLY A 71 2.50 -17.44 -9.74
CA GLY A 71 3.59 -16.90 -8.94
C GLY A 71 3.55 -15.36 -8.84
N PRO A 72 4.32 -14.78 -7.90
CA PRO A 72 4.41 -13.34 -7.77
C PRO A 72 5.08 -12.69 -8.98
N VAL A 73 4.99 -11.36 -9.05
CA VAL A 73 5.58 -10.56 -10.12
C VAL A 73 6.51 -9.51 -9.52
N ASP A 74 7.70 -9.39 -10.08
CA ASP A 74 8.59 -8.28 -9.80
C ASP A 74 8.17 -7.08 -10.66
N GLN A 75 7.69 -6.02 -10.03
CA GLN A 75 7.30 -4.79 -10.72
C GLN A 75 8.32 -3.66 -10.51
N TYR A 76 8.59 -2.93 -11.60
CA TYR A 76 9.38 -1.71 -11.62
C TYR A 76 8.52 -0.61 -12.26
N LEU A 77 8.02 0.30 -11.44
CA LEU A 77 7.10 1.35 -11.84
C LEU A 77 7.82 2.69 -11.94
N GLY A 78 7.43 3.53 -12.91
CA GLY A 78 8.00 4.87 -13.05
C GLY A 78 9.47 4.89 -13.46
N VAL A 79 9.88 3.97 -14.34
CA VAL A 79 11.27 3.89 -14.83
C VAL A 79 11.46 4.92 -15.96
N PRO A 80 12.37 5.89 -15.83
CA PRO A 80 12.60 6.88 -16.87
C PRO A 80 13.26 6.23 -18.09
N TYR A 81 12.67 6.42 -19.28
CA TYR A 81 13.24 5.93 -20.53
C TYR A 81 13.74 7.05 -21.46
N ALA A 82 13.45 8.31 -21.13
CA ALA A 82 13.92 9.49 -21.84
C ALA A 82 14.09 10.67 -20.85
N ALA A 83 14.81 11.70 -21.28
CA ALA A 83 14.90 12.96 -20.55
C ALA A 83 13.55 13.72 -20.60
N PRO A 84 13.21 14.52 -19.57
CA PRO A 84 11.96 15.29 -19.56
C PRO A 84 11.84 16.22 -20.78
N PRO A 85 10.72 16.18 -21.53
CA PRO A 85 10.52 16.96 -22.77
C PRO A 85 10.01 18.38 -22.48
N ILE A 86 10.62 19.05 -21.50
CA ILE A 86 10.20 20.37 -20.99
C ILE A 86 11.06 21.51 -21.53
N GLY A 87 10.51 22.72 -21.53
CA GLY A 87 11.23 23.93 -22.00
C GLY A 87 11.63 23.82 -23.46
N GLU A 88 12.91 24.07 -23.77
CA GLU A 88 13.46 23.99 -25.14
C GLU A 88 13.40 22.58 -25.75
N LYS A 89 13.17 21.53 -24.95
CA LYS A 89 13.01 20.15 -25.44
C LYS A 89 11.59 19.84 -25.88
N ARG A 90 10.63 20.74 -25.66
CA ARG A 90 9.26 20.56 -26.10
C ARG A 90 9.20 20.53 -27.63
N PHE A 91 8.47 19.57 -28.18
CA PHE A 91 8.36 19.32 -29.63
C PHE A 91 9.66 18.90 -30.33
N MET A 92 10.69 18.54 -29.56
CA MET A 92 11.91 17.91 -30.07
C MET A 92 11.80 16.38 -29.94
N PRO A 93 12.60 15.61 -30.70
CA PRO A 93 12.75 14.18 -30.47
C PRO A 93 13.19 13.88 -29.02
N PRO A 94 12.73 12.77 -28.42
CA PRO A 94 13.14 12.40 -27.07
C PRO A 94 14.64 12.09 -27.00
N GLU A 95 15.28 12.56 -25.94
CA GLU A 95 16.69 12.29 -25.65
C GLU A 95 16.83 11.17 -24.61
N PRO A 96 17.96 10.44 -24.56
CA PRO A 96 18.22 9.46 -23.51
C PRO A 96 18.10 10.05 -22.09
N PRO A 97 17.66 9.25 -21.10
CA PRO A 97 17.53 9.72 -19.73
C PRO A 97 18.92 9.98 -19.11
N PRO A 98 19.04 10.93 -18.17
CA PRO A 98 20.28 11.11 -17.43
C PRO A 98 20.58 9.87 -16.59
N SER A 99 21.85 9.47 -16.54
CA SER A 99 22.28 8.43 -15.61
C SER A 99 22.22 8.92 -14.16
N TRP A 100 22.03 8.01 -13.22
CA TRP A 100 21.98 8.33 -11.79
C TRP A 100 22.95 7.49 -10.97
N SER A 101 23.46 8.07 -9.88
CA SER A 101 24.24 7.36 -8.87
C SER A 101 23.34 6.68 -7.84
N GLY A 102 23.82 5.57 -7.26
CA GLY A 102 23.08 4.86 -6.22
C GLY A 102 21.95 4.00 -6.79
N ILE A 103 20.89 3.81 -5.99
CA ILE A 103 19.73 2.98 -6.32
C ILE A 103 18.50 3.88 -6.40
N ARG A 104 17.83 3.91 -7.55
CA ARG A 104 16.57 4.61 -7.75
C ARG A 104 15.41 3.68 -7.40
N ASN A 105 14.49 4.14 -6.56
CA ASN A 105 13.24 3.41 -6.29
C ASN A 105 12.29 3.51 -7.49
N ALA A 106 11.80 2.37 -7.94
CA ALA A 106 10.84 2.19 -9.02
C ALA A 106 9.63 1.41 -8.49
N THR A 107 9.01 1.93 -7.43
CA THR A 107 7.92 1.26 -6.69
C THR A 107 6.57 1.96 -6.82
N HIS A 108 6.53 3.11 -7.49
CA HIS A 108 5.33 3.93 -7.68
C HIS A 108 5.24 4.39 -9.13
N PHE A 109 4.01 4.56 -9.63
CA PHE A 109 3.80 5.19 -10.92
C PHE A 109 4.33 6.62 -10.93
N SER A 110 4.89 7.02 -12.07
CA SER A 110 5.23 8.41 -12.36
C SER A 110 4.01 9.15 -12.91
N PRO A 111 4.04 10.51 -12.92
CA PRO A 111 3.01 11.32 -13.53
C PRO A 111 2.66 10.88 -14.95
N VAL A 112 1.37 10.91 -15.28
CA VAL A 112 0.91 10.71 -16.65
C VAL A 112 1.15 11.95 -17.50
N CYS A 113 1.14 11.79 -18.82
CA CYS A 113 1.24 12.94 -19.72
C CYS A 113 -0.01 13.83 -19.66
N PRO A 114 0.12 15.14 -19.96
CA PRO A 114 -1.00 16.05 -19.94
C PRO A 114 -2.04 15.66 -20.99
N GLN A 115 -3.25 15.39 -20.53
CA GLN A 115 -4.38 15.01 -21.38
C GLN A 115 -5.66 15.62 -20.80
N ASN A 116 -6.58 16.00 -21.68
CA ASN A 116 -7.93 16.40 -21.28
C ASN A 116 -8.89 15.29 -21.71
N ILE A 117 -9.39 14.52 -20.75
CA ILE A 117 -10.36 13.44 -21.02
C ILE A 117 -11.81 13.92 -21.07
N HIS A 118 -12.07 15.19 -20.69
CA HIS A 118 -13.38 15.79 -20.79
C HIS A 118 -13.49 16.57 -22.10
N ASN A 119 -14.49 16.22 -22.91
CA ASN A 119 -14.85 16.92 -24.15
C ASN A 119 -13.82 16.84 -25.32
N ALA A 120 -12.69 16.13 -25.16
CA ALA A 120 -11.66 16.07 -26.20
C ALA A 120 -11.91 15.03 -27.30
N VAL A 121 -12.68 13.97 -26.99
CA VAL A 121 -12.93 12.85 -27.93
C VAL A 121 -14.39 12.41 -27.79
N PRO A 122 -15.14 12.21 -28.89
CA PRO A 122 -16.46 11.60 -28.83
C PRO A 122 -16.39 10.22 -28.18
N GLU A 123 -17.32 9.93 -27.27
CA GLU A 123 -17.35 8.65 -26.53
C GLU A 123 -17.32 7.43 -27.46
N ILE A 124 -17.93 7.55 -28.63
CA ILE A 124 -17.98 6.53 -29.69
C ILE A 124 -16.62 6.12 -30.26
N MET A 125 -15.56 6.90 -30.04
CA MET A 125 -14.20 6.61 -30.52
C MET A 125 -13.33 5.92 -29.47
N LEU A 126 -13.82 5.82 -28.24
CA LEU A 126 -13.09 5.22 -27.12
C LEU A 126 -13.62 3.80 -26.83
N PRO A 127 -12.79 2.88 -26.30
CA PRO A 127 -13.25 1.57 -25.89
C PRO A 127 -14.36 1.68 -24.82
N ILE A 128 -15.39 0.83 -24.91
CA ILE A 128 -16.54 0.87 -24.00
C ILE A 128 -16.10 0.82 -22.53
N TRP A 129 -15.15 -0.05 -22.17
CA TRP A 129 -14.65 -0.18 -20.79
C TRP A 129 -13.98 1.11 -20.26
N PHE A 130 -13.47 1.95 -21.16
CA PHE A 130 -12.83 3.23 -20.82
C PHE A 130 -13.90 4.30 -20.55
N THR A 131 -15.00 4.31 -21.33
CA THR A 131 -16.04 5.34 -21.21
C THR A 131 -17.11 5.00 -20.19
N SER A 132 -17.38 3.71 -19.95
CA SER A 132 -18.37 3.27 -18.98
C SER A 132 -17.98 3.54 -17.51
N ASN A 133 -16.70 3.83 -17.25
CA ASN A 133 -16.13 3.95 -15.90
C ASN A 133 -15.17 5.14 -15.79
N LEU A 134 -15.59 6.32 -16.27
CA LEU A 134 -14.76 7.53 -16.26
C LEU A 134 -14.20 7.87 -14.87
N ASP A 135 -14.95 7.62 -13.79
CA ASP A 135 -14.49 7.89 -12.42
C ASP A 135 -13.27 7.04 -12.03
N ILE A 136 -13.23 5.78 -12.48
CA ILE A 136 -12.09 4.89 -12.25
C ILE A 136 -10.92 5.32 -13.13
N VAL A 137 -11.18 5.62 -14.41
CA VAL A 137 -10.14 6.08 -15.33
C VAL A 137 -9.51 7.38 -14.84
N ALA A 138 -10.31 8.28 -14.27
CA ALA A 138 -9.84 9.52 -13.69
C ALA A 138 -8.85 9.31 -12.53
N THR A 139 -8.86 8.15 -11.83
CA THR A 139 -7.86 7.84 -10.80
C THR A 139 -6.48 7.49 -11.37
N TYR A 140 -6.43 6.93 -12.59
CA TYR A 140 -5.19 6.61 -13.29
C TYR A 140 -4.58 7.81 -14.03
N ILE A 141 -5.37 8.87 -14.24
CA ILE A 141 -4.97 10.09 -14.97
C ILE A 141 -4.75 11.27 -14.01
N GLN A 142 -4.69 11.00 -12.70
CA GLN A 142 -4.37 12.02 -11.70
C GLN A 142 -2.92 12.49 -11.86
N ASP A 143 -2.66 13.73 -11.44
CA ASP A 143 -1.34 14.35 -11.45
C ASP A 143 -0.62 14.40 -12.81
N PRO A 144 -1.23 14.99 -13.87
CA PRO A 144 -0.56 15.15 -15.16
C PRO A 144 0.65 16.09 -15.06
N ASN A 145 1.75 15.72 -15.73
CA ASN A 145 2.98 16.53 -15.81
C ASN A 145 3.61 16.39 -17.21
N GLU A 146 4.28 17.43 -17.72
CA GLU A 146 5.06 17.32 -18.97
C GLU A 146 6.28 16.39 -18.82
N ASP A 147 6.83 16.25 -17.61
CA ASP A 147 7.78 15.17 -17.28
C ASP A 147 7.02 13.85 -17.04
N CYS A 148 6.71 13.15 -18.14
CA CYS A 148 5.90 11.92 -18.14
C CYS A 148 6.51 10.74 -18.93
N LEU A 149 7.77 10.83 -19.37
CA LEU A 149 8.41 9.79 -20.20
C LEU A 149 8.95 8.63 -19.35
N TYR A 150 8.01 7.89 -18.77
CA TYR A 150 8.27 6.74 -17.91
C TYR A 150 7.59 5.48 -18.44
N LEU A 151 8.15 4.32 -18.09
CA LEU A 151 7.57 3.01 -18.38
C LEU A 151 7.47 2.17 -17.10
N ASN A 152 6.64 1.14 -17.18
CA ASN A 152 6.42 0.17 -16.10
C ASN A 152 6.78 -1.22 -16.62
N ILE A 153 7.53 -1.99 -15.83
CA ILE A 153 8.02 -3.33 -16.19
C ILE A 153 7.45 -4.33 -15.19
N TYR A 154 6.87 -5.42 -15.69
CA TYR A 154 6.35 -6.54 -14.90
C TYR A 154 7.08 -7.81 -15.31
N ILE A 155 7.83 -8.40 -14.38
CA ILE A 155 8.64 -9.59 -14.62
C ILE A 155 8.04 -10.76 -13.83
N PRO A 156 7.48 -11.77 -14.49
CA PRO A 156 7.03 -12.99 -13.82
C PRO A 156 8.21 -13.63 -13.07
N THR A 157 7.98 -14.06 -11.83
CA THR A 157 8.95 -14.91 -11.15
C THR A 157 8.61 -16.35 -11.45
N GLU A 158 9.60 -17.16 -11.84
CA GLU A 158 9.37 -18.60 -11.95
C GLU A 158 8.94 -19.15 -10.59
N ASP A 159 7.92 -20.01 -10.59
CA ASP A 159 7.62 -20.85 -9.45
C ASP A 159 8.84 -21.75 -9.26
N GLY A 160 9.44 -21.72 -8.06
CA GLY A 160 10.66 -22.45 -7.77
C GLY A 160 10.46 -23.96 -7.85
N GLU A 161 10.55 -24.53 -9.05
CA GLU A 161 10.97 -25.89 -9.37
C GLU A 161 11.11 -26.05 -10.89
N SER A 162 12.29 -25.75 -11.41
CA SER A 162 12.81 -26.52 -12.54
C SER A 162 13.75 -27.58 -11.96
N PRO A 163 13.29 -28.82 -11.71
CA PRO A 163 14.21 -29.93 -11.59
C PRO A 163 14.72 -30.26 -13.00
N LEU A 164 16.04 -30.51 -13.09
CA LEU A 164 16.78 -31.06 -14.24
C LEU A 164 17.50 -30.04 -15.15
N GLY A 165 18.64 -29.57 -14.66
CA GLY A 165 19.87 -29.43 -15.45
C GLY A 165 20.92 -30.41 -14.94
#